data_AF-A0A516PXR2-F1
#
_entry.id   AF-A0A516PXR2-F1
#
_cell.length_a   1.000
_cell.length_b   1.000
_cell.length_c   1.000
_cell.angle_alpha   90.00
_cell.angle_beta   90.00
_cell.angle_gamma   90.00
#
_symmetry.space_group_name_H-M   'P 1'
#
loop_
_entity.id
_entity.type
_entity.pdbx_description
1 polymer ?
#
loop_
_entity_poly.entity_id
_entity_poly.type
_entity_poly.pdbx_seq_one_letter_code
_entity_poly.pdbx_strand_id
1 'polypeptide(L)'
;MIARSSDATIQLPINSHDDAVGAAVADLPPITLAEVQATAELQQRIDRKYLLPVQRFDHWLHLLDGSVQVLQIAGRRTFGYESTYFDTADLLTFRQHRQGRRRRFKIRTRTYTDTDECVFEVKLEGRRDTTVKERMPYPVDFRDRLTDAARR
;
A
#
# COMPACT_ATOMS: atom_id res chain seq x y z
N MET A 1 -18.58 -13.33 -7.37
CA MET A 1 -17.56 -12.28 -7.28
C MET A 1 -16.24 -12.99 -7.48
N ILE A 2 -15.68 -12.89 -8.68
CA ILE A 2 -14.53 -13.68 -9.09
C ILE A 2 -13.31 -12.82 -8.76
N ALA A 3 -12.49 -13.24 -7.79
CA ALA A 3 -11.10 -12.84 -7.78
C ALA A 3 -10.55 -13.31 -9.12
N ARG A 4 -10.39 -12.40 -10.08
CA ARG A 4 -9.68 -12.75 -11.31
C ARG A 4 -8.24 -12.98 -10.86
N SER A 5 -7.90 -14.25 -10.65
CA SER A 5 -6.55 -14.74 -10.90
C SER A 5 -6.21 -14.32 -12.32
N SER A 6 -5.58 -13.16 -12.46
CA SER A 6 -4.80 -12.90 -13.65
C SER A 6 -3.55 -13.76 -13.51
N ASP A 7 -3.54 -14.89 -14.21
CA ASP A 7 -2.32 -15.59 -14.66
C ASP A 7 -1.51 -14.69 -15.62
N ALA A 8 -1.12 -13.54 -15.07
CA ALA A 8 -0.10 -12.66 -15.56
C ALA A 8 0.67 -12.24 -14.32
N THR A 9 1.31 -13.21 -13.68
CA THR A 9 2.46 -12.92 -12.84
C THR A 9 3.47 -12.27 -13.77
N ILE A 10 3.45 -10.94 -13.83
CA ILE A 10 4.59 -10.18 -14.31
C ILE A 10 5.67 -10.46 -13.26
N GLN A 11 6.45 -11.52 -13.49
CA GLN A 11 7.70 -11.76 -12.78
C GLN A 11 8.66 -10.66 -13.25
N LEU A 12 8.51 -9.47 -12.67
CA LEU A 12 9.64 -8.57 -12.57
C LEU A 12 10.68 -9.30 -11.70
N PRO A 13 11.99 -9.12 -11.94
CA PRO A 13 13.00 -9.60 -11.02
C PRO A 13 12.87 -8.82 -9.70
N ILE A 14 12.00 -9.30 -8.80
CA ILE A 14 11.62 -8.63 -7.55
C ILE A 14 12.85 -8.47 -6.63
N ASN A 15 13.81 -9.38 -6.71
CA ASN A 15 14.91 -9.43 -5.73
C ASN A 15 15.97 -8.34 -5.92
N SER A 16 16.14 -7.77 -7.13
CA SER A 16 17.21 -6.78 -7.38
C SER A 16 16.91 -5.39 -6.80
N HIS A 17 15.64 -5.08 -6.54
CA HIS A 17 15.23 -3.73 -6.17
C HIS A 17 15.21 -3.52 -4.66
N ASP A 18 14.79 -4.54 -3.91
CA ASP A 18 14.71 -4.45 -2.45
C ASP A 18 16.10 -4.33 -1.82
N ASP A 19 17.10 -5.03 -2.35
CA ASP A 19 18.49 -4.93 -1.90
C ASP A 19 19.07 -3.52 -2.17
N ALA A 20 18.78 -2.95 -3.35
CA ALA A 20 19.25 -1.62 -3.71
C ALA A 20 18.60 -0.52 -2.85
N VAL A 21 17.30 -0.64 -2.57
CA VAL A 21 16.59 0.27 -1.67
C VAL A 21 17.10 0.12 -0.24
N GLY A 22 17.26 -1.11 0.24
CA GLY A 22 17.77 -1.42 1.57
C GLY A 22 19.16 -0.83 1.82
N ALA A 23 20.08 -0.98 0.85
CA ALA A 23 21.41 -0.39 0.92
C ALA A 23 21.36 1.14 0.95
N ALA A 24 20.56 1.77 0.09
CA ALA A 24 20.49 3.23 -0.01
C ALA A 24 19.89 3.91 1.25
N VAL A 25 19.08 3.20 2.03
CA VAL A 25 18.50 3.74 3.29
C VAL A 25 19.25 3.29 4.55
N ALA A 26 20.36 2.56 4.41
CA ALA A 26 21.10 1.98 5.54
C ALA A 26 21.73 3.05 6.45
N ASP A 27 22.09 4.20 5.90
CA ASP A 27 22.76 5.27 6.65
C ASP A 27 21.81 6.42 7.05
N LEU A 28 20.54 6.37 6.64
CA LEU A 28 19.56 7.39 7.02
C LEU A 28 19.25 7.34 8.52
N PRO A 29 19.01 8.49 9.18
CA PRO A 29 18.57 8.53 10.57
C PRO A 29 17.25 7.76 10.75
N PRO A 30 17.13 6.88 11.75
CA PRO A 30 15.92 6.11 11.96
C PRO A 30 14.82 6.96 12.64
N ILE A 31 13.57 6.65 12.33
CA ILE A 31 12.38 7.11 13.07
C ILE A 31 11.50 5.92 13.41
N THR A 32 10.94 5.88 14.62
CA THR A 32 10.02 4.83 15.04
C THR A 32 8.59 5.10 14.56
N LEU A 33 7.76 4.05 14.53
CA LEU A 33 6.34 4.20 14.19
C LEU A 33 5.62 5.15 15.17
N ALA A 34 5.97 5.10 16.46
CA ALA A 34 5.38 5.96 17.48
C ALA A 34 5.73 7.44 17.24
N GLU A 35 6.98 7.75 16.88
CA GLU A 35 7.41 9.12 16.53
C GLU A 35 6.73 9.62 15.26
N VAL A 36 6.58 8.78 14.23
CA VAL A 36 5.81 9.13 13.02
C VAL A 36 4.36 9.47 13.37
N GLN A 37 3.72 8.65 14.20
CA GLN A 37 2.33 8.86 14.63
C GLN A 37 2.17 10.12 15.50
N ALA A 38 3.12 10.41 16.38
CA ALA A 38 3.08 11.59 17.26
C ALA A 38 3.33 12.90 16.50
N THR A 39 4.25 12.90 15.53
CA THR A 39 4.59 14.10 14.72
C THR A 39 3.50 14.42 13.71
N ALA A 40 2.77 13.39 13.27
CA ALA A 40 1.75 13.49 12.26
C ALA A 40 0.53 12.65 12.67
N GLU A 41 -0.35 13.24 13.48
CA GLU A 41 -1.76 12.95 13.26
C GLU A 41 -2.07 13.44 11.83
N LEU A 42 -1.98 12.53 10.86
CA LEU A 42 -2.11 12.73 9.41
C LEU A 42 -3.51 13.20 9.00
N GLN A 43 -4.04 14.25 9.63
CA GLN A 43 -5.41 14.75 9.45
C GLN A 43 -5.60 15.35 8.06
N GLN A 44 -4.55 15.95 7.47
CA GLN A 44 -4.58 16.49 6.11
C GLN A 44 -3.29 16.12 5.37
N ARG A 45 -3.41 15.27 4.35
CA ARG A 45 -2.28 14.76 3.57
C ARG A 45 -2.38 15.18 2.10
N ILE A 46 -1.29 15.68 1.54
CA ILE A 46 -1.11 15.87 0.10
C ILE A 46 -0.18 14.78 -0.41
N ASP A 47 -0.69 13.87 -1.24
CA ASP A 47 0.12 12.82 -1.86
C ASP A 47 0.55 13.22 -3.27
N ARG A 48 1.85 13.18 -3.52
CA ARG A 48 2.42 13.20 -4.88
C ARG A 48 3.15 11.89 -5.13
N LYS A 49 2.94 11.30 -6.31
CA LYS A 49 3.52 10.01 -6.69
C LYS A 49 4.34 10.19 -7.97
N TYR A 50 5.55 9.64 -7.95
CA TYR A 50 6.49 9.72 -9.05
C TYR A 50 6.95 8.31 -9.39
N LEU A 51 7.15 8.04 -10.68
CA LEU A 51 7.88 6.85 -11.12
C LEU A 51 9.37 7.18 -11.06
N LEU A 52 10.14 6.30 -10.43
CA LEU A 52 11.57 6.49 -10.25
C LEU A 52 12.31 5.21 -10.66
N PRO A 53 13.24 5.27 -11.62
CA PRO A 53 14.14 4.14 -11.88
C PRO A 53 14.97 3.84 -10.63
N VAL A 54 15.04 2.57 -10.24
CA VAL A 54 15.75 2.14 -9.01
C VAL A 54 17.20 2.64 -8.96
N GLN A 55 17.87 2.70 -10.11
CA GLN A 55 19.28 3.10 -10.22
C GLN A 55 19.50 4.58 -9.85
N ARG A 56 18.43 5.38 -9.81
CA ARG A 56 18.48 6.79 -9.41
C ARG A 56 18.06 7.01 -7.96
N PHE A 57 17.57 5.99 -7.26
CA PHE A 57 17.01 6.14 -5.92
C PHE A 57 18.02 6.72 -4.92
N ASP A 58 19.23 6.16 -4.90
CA ASP A 58 20.31 6.62 -4.04
C ASP A 58 20.70 8.09 -4.30
N HIS A 59 20.83 8.47 -5.57
CA HIS A 59 21.07 9.86 -5.95
C HIS A 59 19.96 10.82 -5.47
N TRP A 60 18.70 10.40 -5.54
CA TRP A 60 17.58 11.21 -5.04
C TRP A 60 17.59 11.35 -3.52
N LEU A 61 17.97 10.30 -2.77
CA LEU A 61 18.12 10.39 -1.33
C LEU A 61 19.21 11.39 -0.94
N HIS A 62 20.35 11.38 -1.64
CA HIS A 62 21.41 12.37 -1.44
C HIS A 62 20.97 13.80 -1.73
N LEU A 63 20.05 14.02 -2.68
CA LEU A 63 19.49 15.36 -2.93
C LEU A 63 18.53 15.83 -1.82
N LEU A 64 17.93 14.90 -1.09
CA LEU A 64 17.04 15.17 0.05
C LEU A 64 17.81 15.23 1.38
N ASP A 65 19.14 15.15 1.36
CA ASP A 65 19.99 15.00 2.53
C ASP A 65 19.63 15.96 3.68
N GLY A 66 19.61 15.42 4.90
CA GLY A 66 19.20 16.12 6.12
C GLY A 66 17.69 16.37 6.29
N SER A 67 16.84 16.09 5.30
CA SER A 67 15.40 16.37 5.38
C SER A 67 14.49 15.14 5.58
N VAL A 68 15.05 13.93 5.54
CA VAL A 68 14.30 12.68 5.63
C VAL A 68 14.88 11.71 6.67
N GLN A 69 14.01 10.91 7.25
CA GLN A 69 14.34 9.82 8.17
C GLN A 69 13.73 8.51 7.64
N VAL A 70 14.31 7.37 8.00
CA VAL A 70 13.84 6.05 7.59
C VAL A 70 13.05 5.39 8.71
N LEU A 71 11.84 4.90 8.42
CA LEU A 71 11.06 4.14 9.39
C LEU A 71 11.80 2.86 9.77
N GLN A 72 12.01 2.65 11.07
CA GLN A 72 12.60 1.43 11.62
C GLN A 72 11.66 0.77 12.63
N ILE A 73 11.31 -0.49 12.38
CA ILE A 73 10.46 -1.31 13.27
C ILE A 73 11.17 -2.64 13.50
N ALA A 74 11.40 -2.99 14.77
CA ALA A 74 12.07 -4.24 15.16
C ALA A 74 13.41 -4.47 14.40
N GLY A 75 14.19 -3.40 14.20
CA GLY A 75 15.48 -3.45 13.49
C GLY A 75 15.39 -3.53 11.96
N ARG A 76 14.18 -3.60 11.38
CA ARG A 76 13.95 -3.63 9.93
C ARG A 76 13.65 -2.24 9.38
N ARG A 77 14.09 -1.98 8.14
CA ARG A 77 13.88 -0.73 7.39
C ARG A 77 13.18 -0.93 6.05
N THR A 78 13.09 -2.17 5.59
CA THR A 78 12.30 -2.59 4.44
C THR A 78 11.12 -3.41 4.95
N PHE A 79 9.95 -3.20 4.34
CA PHE A 79 8.69 -3.82 4.78
C PHE A 79 7.94 -4.34 3.56
N GLY A 80 7.74 -5.65 3.51
CA GLY A 80 7.00 -6.31 2.44
C GLY A 80 5.49 -6.17 2.63
N TYR A 81 4.77 -5.91 1.55
CA TYR A 81 3.32 -5.99 1.55
C TYR A 81 2.75 -6.49 0.23
N GLU A 82 1.66 -7.23 0.33
CA GLU A 82 0.82 -7.65 -0.78
C GLU A 82 -0.55 -6.95 -0.68
N SER A 83 -1.25 -6.76 -1.80
CA SER A 83 -2.63 -6.30 -1.76
C SER A 83 -3.45 -6.95 -2.87
N THR A 84 -4.53 -7.64 -2.50
CA THR A 84 -5.49 -8.21 -3.46
C THR A 84 -6.68 -7.27 -3.60
N TYR A 85 -6.96 -6.81 -4.82
CA TYR A 85 -8.14 -5.99 -5.11
C TYR A 85 -9.31 -6.86 -5.56
N PHE A 86 -10.48 -6.59 -5.00
CA PHE A 86 -11.71 -7.29 -5.36
C PHE A 86 -12.53 -6.47 -6.34
N ASP A 87 -13.02 -7.13 -7.38
CA ASP A 87 -13.95 -6.55 -8.34
C ASP A 87 -15.01 -7.59 -8.74
N THR A 88 -16.02 -7.12 -9.47
CA THR A 88 -17.01 -7.97 -10.12
C THR A 88 -16.47 -8.53 -11.43
N ALA A 89 -17.13 -9.55 -11.97
CA ALA A 89 -16.73 -10.15 -13.25
C ALA A 89 -16.76 -9.13 -14.42
N ASP A 90 -17.64 -8.13 -14.31
CA ASP A 90 -17.78 -7.00 -15.23
C ASP A 90 -16.89 -5.80 -14.90
N LEU A 91 -15.94 -5.91 -13.96
CA LEU A 91 -14.96 -4.85 -13.65
C LEU A 91 -15.62 -3.54 -13.19
N LEU A 92 -16.64 -3.63 -12.33
CA LEU A 92 -17.41 -2.49 -11.83
C LEU A 92 -16.50 -1.41 -11.23
N THR A 93 -15.64 -1.76 -10.28
CA THR A 93 -14.82 -0.78 -9.56
C THR A 93 -13.77 -0.17 -10.50
N PHE A 94 -13.12 -0.99 -11.33
CA PHE A 94 -12.20 -0.51 -12.36
C PHE A 94 -12.85 0.53 -13.28
N ARG A 95 -14.04 0.24 -13.82
CA ARG A 95 -14.75 1.16 -14.71
C ARG A 95 -15.15 2.45 -13.99
N GLN A 96 -15.63 2.35 -12.75
CA GLN A 96 -15.98 3.52 -11.95
C GLN A 96 -14.78 4.45 -11.71
N HIS A 97 -13.60 3.89 -11.40
CA HIS A 97 -12.36 4.67 -11.23
C HIS A 97 -11.90 5.29 -12.53
N ARG A 98 -11.84 4.51 -13.62
CA ARG A 98 -11.41 5.01 -14.94
C ARG A 98 -12.31 6.14 -15.46
N GLN A 99 -13.62 6.04 -15.22
CA GLN A 99 -14.60 7.04 -15.67
C GLN A 99 -14.76 8.22 -14.71
N GLY A 100 -14.02 8.25 -13.59
CA GLY A 100 -14.13 9.34 -12.61
C GLY A 100 -15.52 9.44 -11.99
N ARG A 101 -16.24 8.33 -11.80
CA ARG A 101 -17.61 8.35 -11.27
C ARG A 101 -17.64 9.01 -9.89
N ARG A 102 -18.67 9.84 -9.67
CA ARG A 102 -18.86 10.60 -8.42
C ARG A 102 -18.96 9.73 -7.16
N ARG A 103 -19.51 8.51 -7.29
CA ARG A 103 -19.53 7.50 -6.23
C ARG A 103 -18.75 6.31 -6.75
N ARG A 104 -17.62 6.02 -6.11
CA ARG A 104 -16.73 4.92 -6.48
C ARG A 104 -16.06 4.37 -5.24
N PHE A 105 -15.64 3.13 -5.31
CA PHE A 105 -15.02 2.47 -4.18
C PHE A 105 -13.90 1.53 -4.61
N LYS A 106 -13.00 1.19 -3.69
CA LYS A 106 -12.00 0.13 -3.85
C LYS A 106 -12.13 -0.81 -2.66
N ILE A 107 -12.10 -2.09 -2.93
CA ILE A 107 -12.08 -3.14 -1.92
C ILE A 107 -10.78 -3.89 -2.07
N ARG A 108 -10.06 -4.08 -0.96
CA ARG A 108 -8.82 -4.86 -0.97
C ARG A 108 -8.57 -5.56 0.34
N THR A 109 -7.82 -6.64 0.28
CA THR A 109 -7.02 -7.08 1.42
C THR A 109 -5.62 -6.49 1.29
N ARG A 110 -4.94 -6.35 2.43
CA ARG A 110 -3.53 -6.00 2.50
C ARG A 110 -2.86 -6.90 3.51
N THR A 111 -1.84 -7.61 3.06
CA THR A 111 -1.05 -8.50 3.90
C THR A 111 0.33 -7.90 4.09
N TYR A 112 0.76 -7.76 5.34
CA TYR A 112 2.13 -7.43 5.71
C TYR A 112 2.90 -8.74 5.80
N THR A 113 3.73 -9.01 4.79
CA THR A 113 4.33 -10.35 4.59
C THR A 113 5.40 -10.67 5.63
N ASP A 114 5.89 -9.66 6.34
CA ASP A 114 6.86 -9.84 7.43
C ASP A 114 6.22 -10.32 8.75
N THR A 115 4.91 -10.12 8.92
CA THR A 115 4.19 -10.36 10.18
C THR A 115 2.95 -11.25 10.02
N ASP A 116 2.63 -11.66 8.79
CA ASP A 116 1.38 -12.33 8.40
C ASP A 116 0.11 -11.59 8.84
N GLU A 117 0.22 -10.30 9.18
CA GLU A 117 -0.92 -9.46 9.49
C GLU A 117 -1.68 -9.15 8.20
N CYS A 118 -2.96 -9.46 8.18
CA CYS A 118 -3.83 -9.18 7.05
C CYS A 118 -5.03 -8.34 7.48
N VAL A 119 -5.34 -7.32 6.68
CA VAL A 119 -6.46 -6.42 6.90
C VAL A 119 -7.32 -6.34 5.66
N PHE A 120 -8.63 -6.30 5.86
CA PHE A 120 -9.60 -5.98 4.81
C PHE A 120 -9.89 -4.48 4.86
N GLU A 121 -9.78 -3.80 3.72
CA GLU A 121 -9.96 -2.35 3.60
C GLU A 121 -10.98 -2.01 2.51
N VAL A 122 -11.89 -1.10 2.85
CA VAL A 122 -12.82 -0.47 1.92
C VAL A 122 -12.53 1.02 1.86
N LYS A 123 -12.20 1.51 0.67
CA LYS A 123 -12.06 2.94 0.39
C LYS A 123 -13.27 3.43 -0.40
N LEU A 124 -14.11 4.25 0.22
CA LEU A 124 -15.28 4.87 -0.38
C LEU A 124 -14.95 6.31 -0.75
N GLU A 125 -15.14 6.69 -2.01
CA GLU A 125 -15.00 8.06 -2.49
C GLU A 125 -16.41 8.64 -2.75
N GLY A 126 -16.75 9.67 -1.97
CA GLY A 126 -18.08 10.22 -1.79
C GLY A 126 -18.30 11.60 -2.43
N ARG A 127 -19.35 12.31 -1.98
CA ARG A 127 -19.64 13.68 -2.45
C ARG A 127 -18.64 14.68 -1.84
N ARG A 128 -18.33 15.77 -2.56
CA ARG A 128 -17.43 16.85 -2.10
C ARG A 128 -16.03 16.34 -1.73
N ASP A 129 -15.50 15.39 -2.50
CA ASP A 129 -14.17 14.79 -2.30
C ASP A 129 -13.94 14.15 -0.92
N THR A 130 -15.02 13.83 -0.22
CA THR A 130 -14.96 13.08 1.03
C THR A 130 -14.55 11.64 0.75
N THR A 131 -13.57 11.16 1.51
CA THR A 131 -13.13 9.76 1.46
C THR A 131 -13.37 9.13 2.83
N VAL A 132 -14.07 8.00 2.85
CA VAL A 132 -14.19 7.16 4.04
C VAL A 132 -13.34 5.91 3.82
N LYS A 133 -12.46 5.61 4.77
CA LYS A 133 -11.66 4.38 4.77
C LYS A 133 -12.03 3.56 5.97
N GLU A 134 -12.65 2.41 5.73
CA GLU A 134 -12.96 1.44 6.77
C GLU A 134 -12.00 0.25 6.63
N ARG A 135 -11.63 -0.34 7.77
CA ARG A 135 -10.76 -1.51 7.81
C ARG A 135 -11.12 -2.43 8.96
N MET A 136 -10.87 -3.71 8.77
CA MET A 136 -10.98 -4.72 9.83
C MET A 136 -9.88 -5.78 9.71
N PRO A 137 -9.50 -6.47 10.80
CA PRO A 137 -8.65 -7.64 10.73
C PRO A 137 -9.23 -8.70 9.78
N TYR A 138 -8.36 -9.41 9.07
CA TYR A 138 -8.77 -10.40 8.08
C TYR A 138 -7.82 -11.59 8.07
N PRO A 139 -8.30 -12.85 8.05
CA PRO A 139 -7.40 -13.98 8.11
C PRO A 139 -6.61 -14.13 6.81
N VAL A 140 -5.29 -14.29 6.93
CA VAL A 140 -4.34 -14.30 5.80
C VAL A 140 -4.59 -15.45 4.81
N ASP A 141 -5.14 -16.57 5.27
CA ASP A 141 -5.53 -17.73 4.43
C ASP A 141 -6.72 -17.43 3.50
N PHE A 142 -7.41 -16.32 3.75
CA PHE A 142 -8.51 -15.85 2.91
C PHE A 142 -8.16 -14.57 2.15
N ARG A 143 -6.89 -14.14 2.13
CA ARG A 143 -6.48 -12.85 1.53
C ARG A 143 -6.91 -12.66 0.08
N ASP A 144 -7.16 -13.72 -0.67
CA ASP A 144 -7.58 -13.71 -2.07
C ASP A 144 -9.10 -13.89 -2.30
N ARG A 145 -9.89 -14.03 -1.22
CA ARG A 145 -11.34 -14.33 -1.29
C ARG A 145 -12.13 -13.55 -0.24
N LEU A 146 -13.40 -13.27 -0.53
CA LEU A 146 -14.31 -12.63 0.41
C LEU A 146 -15.04 -13.65 1.28
N THR A 147 -14.78 -13.62 2.59
CA THR A 147 -15.54 -14.33 3.62
C THR A 147 -16.90 -13.68 3.83
N ASP A 148 -17.82 -14.38 4.52
CA ASP A 148 -19.15 -13.84 4.81
C ASP A 148 -19.09 -12.59 5.70
N ALA A 149 -18.11 -12.50 6.59
CA ALA A 149 -17.89 -11.32 7.42
C ALA A 149 -17.57 -10.07 6.58
N ALA A 150 -16.82 -10.21 5.48
CA ALA A 150 -16.48 -9.10 4.58
C ALA A 150 -17.62 -8.71 3.62
N ARG A 151 -18.74 -9.43 3.62
CA ARG A 151 -19.91 -9.16 2.78
C ARG A 151 -21.03 -8.42 3.53
N ARG A 152 -20.87 -8.23 4.83
CA ARG A 152 -21.86 -7.57 5.70
C ARG A 152 -21.70 -6.07 5.70
#